data_AF-A0A315TCS0-F1
#
_entry.id   AF-A0A315TCS0-F1
#
_cell.length_a   1.000
_cell.length_b   1.000
_cell.length_c   1.000
_cell.angle_alpha   90.00
_cell.angle_beta   90.00
_cell.angle_gamma   90.00
#
_symmetry.space_group_name_H-M   'P 1'
#
loop_
_entity.id
_entity.type
_entity.pdbx_description
1 polymer ?
#
loop_
_entity_poly.entity_id
_entity_poly.type
_entity_poly.pdbx_seq_one_letter_code
_entity_poly.pdbx_strand_id
1 'polypeptide(L)'
;MSTRLSGRFLTIDIPFERDLRPGPAGRLLQVVDYDVARDLWYLPVDLNAAAILAQRGMRPSESDPRTHQQVVYAVAMSVIERFERFGGFRFRWRGDDKLRLVPHAFEGRNAYFDKDRRAVLFGYFRADERDPGANLPGQMMFTCLSVDVVAHEVTHAIVHRMRKYFSEPTHPDVLAWHEAIADLVALFNHFGFPEVVSDAVAKSEGTLEKGSALLDLATEFGASTGRGAALRSAIGSPRTPDAFLKAVEPHDRGACFVAAVFDAFIDTYKSQIADLRRIASAGTGVLPPGALPTDLVNRVTATAAMNADRFLEMVVRAFEYLPVVDVTFGDVVRAIVTADQGLYPDDAGHLRAILVEAFRRRGIYPPGVTSLADEALVWSKPPLDMNLRDGINAIDLAPLILEATLDLDTGSTVYFADDSNTTPASGDAVPGRAVPGKAPHGQLTSQPDARHLQELIRGWGVEHAYELGLDKAAGKIEMVSARVVYLWASDGQPRPIVAIQFAQRRDDLEDQRTDDAGAQIPPNQRAAIRAGTTVIARVDGQVEFLVTKPLPLSDHTKLDALSGDIKGCALDFDKAGTERLRTIRDWMGDVEDMDALSAWTVEPATLRLSFARLHAGQDGA
;
A
#
# COMPACT_ATOMS: atom_id res chain seq x y z
N MET A 1 15.13 -7.77 16.47
CA MET A 1 16.19 -6.74 16.36
C MET A 1 16.53 -6.16 17.73
N SER A 2 17.77 -5.73 17.99
CA SER A 2 18.16 -5.21 19.31
C SER A 2 17.97 -3.69 19.37
N THR A 3 17.25 -3.18 20.38
CA THR A 3 17.47 -1.77 20.77
C THR A 3 18.85 -1.72 21.42
N ARG A 4 19.82 -1.11 20.73
CA ARG A 4 21.27 -1.25 20.95
C ARG A 4 21.78 -1.11 22.40
N LEU A 5 21.03 -0.43 23.26
CA LEU A 5 21.43 -0.16 24.65
C LEU A 5 20.64 -0.94 25.71
N SER A 6 19.48 -1.53 25.39
CA SER A 6 18.64 -2.20 26.39
C SER A 6 18.84 -3.72 26.44
N GLY A 7 19.46 -4.31 25.41
CA GLY A 7 19.58 -5.78 25.26
C GLY A 7 18.26 -6.50 24.98
N ARG A 8 17.15 -5.77 24.81
CA ARG A 8 15.86 -6.33 24.39
C ARG A 8 15.84 -6.57 22.89
N PHE A 9 15.25 -7.70 22.50
CA PHE A 9 15.04 -8.05 21.09
C PHE A 9 13.57 -7.99 20.73
N LEU A 10 13.29 -7.39 19.59
CA LEU A 10 11.98 -7.41 18.95
C LEU A 10 11.74 -8.76 18.28
N THR A 11 10.56 -9.33 18.54
CA THR A 11 10.06 -10.58 17.96
C THR A 11 9.01 -10.25 16.90
N ILE A 12 9.08 -10.91 15.75
CA ILE A 12 8.09 -10.78 14.66
C ILE A 12 7.55 -12.16 14.38
N ASP A 13 6.25 -12.34 14.55
CA ASP A 13 5.56 -13.55 14.14
C ASP A 13 5.25 -13.48 12.65
N ILE A 14 5.63 -14.52 11.92
CA ILE A 14 5.38 -14.65 10.48
C ILE A 14 4.70 -15.97 10.16
N PRO A 15 3.93 -16.08 9.06
CA PRO A 15 3.35 -17.34 8.63
C PRO A 15 4.41 -18.44 8.49
N PHE A 16 4.14 -19.60 9.09
CA PHE A 16 5.07 -20.72 9.05
C PHE A 16 5.04 -21.43 7.67
N GLU A 17 6.21 -21.56 7.06
CA GLU A 17 6.39 -22.23 5.76
C GLU A 17 7.17 -23.54 5.92
N ARG A 18 6.45 -24.67 5.81
CA ARG A 18 7.01 -26.02 5.98
C ARG A 18 8.17 -26.31 5.01
N ASP A 19 8.05 -25.84 3.77
CA ASP A 19 9.02 -26.11 2.70
C ASP A 19 10.02 -24.94 2.49
N LEU A 20 10.19 -24.09 3.51
CA LEU A 20 11.17 -23.00 3.47
C LEU A 20 12.59 -23.56 3.36
N ARG A 21 13.32 -23.13 2.32
CA ARG A 21 14.71 -23.55 2.05
C ARG A 21 15.72 -22.55 2.62
N PRO A 22 16.99 -22.96 2.87
CA PRO A 22 18.05 -22.08 3.34
C PRO A 22 18.29 -20.88 2.43
N GLY A 23 18.70 -19.75 3.03
CA GLY A 23 18.73 -18.45 2.35
C GLY A 23 17.28 -18.06 2.11
N PRO A 24 16.53 -17.76 3.20
CA PRO A 24 15.11 -18.03 3.34
C PRO A 24 14.35 -17.86 2.03
N ALA A 25 13.99 -19.00 1.42
CA ALA A 25 13.41 -19.05 0.09
C ALA A 25 12.04 -19.72 0.12
N GLY A 26 11.03 -18.94 0.56
CA GLY A 26 9.64 -19.36 0.70
C GLY A 26 8.83 -19.18 -0.58
N ARG A 27 7.50 -19.09 -0.46
CA ARG A 27 6.56 -18.92 -1.58
C ARG A 27 6.74 -17.58 -2.29
N LEU A 28 6.87 -16.50 -1.53
CA LEU A 28 6.86 -15.13 -2.05
C LEU A 28 8.24 -14.48 -2.10
N LEU A 29 9.13 -14.85 -1.20
CA LEU A 29 10.40 -14.17 -1.00
C LEU A 29 11.58 -15.14 -1.15
N GLN A 30 12.71 -14.60 -1.55
CA GLN A 30 13.99 -15.30 -1.55
C GLN A 30 15.09 -14.36 -1.06
N VAL A 31 15.82 -14.76 -0.03
CA VAL A 31 17.03 -14.04 0.39
C VAL A 31 18.22 -14.53 -0.42
N VAL A 32 18.87 -13.62 -1.14
CA VAL A 32 20.05 -13.87 -1.97
C VAL A 32 21.17 -12.98 -1.45
N ASP A 33 22.09 -13.56 -0.68
CA ASP A 33 23.09 -12.77 0.06
C ASP A 33 24.48 -12.85 -0.60
N TYR A 34 24.63 -12.09 -1.69
CA TYR A 34 25.88 -11.91 -2.42
C TYR A 34 26.36 -10.45 -2.27
N ASP A 35 27.60 -10.30 -1.83
CA ASP A 35 28.26 -9.02 -1.67
C ASP A 35 29.13 -8.72 -2.89
N VAL A 36 28.66 -7.80 -3.73
CA VAL A 36 29.36 -7.44 -4.98
C VAL A 36 30.68 -6.75 -4.70
N ALA A 37 30.76 -5.93 -3.64
CA ALA A 37 31.98 -5.18 -3.35
C ALA A 37 33.08 -6.08 -2.75
N ARG A 38 32.70 -7.16 -2.07
CA ARG A 38 33.63 -8.14 -1.49
C ARG A 38 33.78 -9.42 -2.32
N ASP A 39 33.05 -9.54 -3.42
CA ASP A 39 32.97 -10.70 -4.30
C ASP A 39 32.77 -12.04 -3.55
N LEU A 40 31.78 -12.07 -2.64
CA LEU A 40 31.56 -13.24 -1.78
C LEU A 40 30.08 -13.56 -1.56
N TRP A 41 29.82 -14.84 -1.29
CA TRP A 41 28.53 -15.35 -0.85
C TRP A 41 28.53 -15.55 0.67
N TYR A 42 27.55 -14.99 1.36
CA TYR A 42 27.35 -15.26 2.78
C TYR A 42 26.63 -16.60 2.97
N LEU A 43 26.93 -17.27 4.10
CA LEU A 43 26.31 -18.55 4.44
C LEU A 43 24.77 -18.39 4.57
N PRO A 44 23.96 -19.11 3.79
CA PRO A 44 22.50 -19.04 3.90
C PRO A 44 21.99 -19.56 5.25
N VAL A 45 21.11 -18.81 5.91
CA VAL A 45 20.44 -19.26 7.13
C VAL A 45 19.32 -20.26 6.81
N ASP A 46 19.27 -21.36 7.56
CA ASP A 46 18.16 -22.32 7.52
C ASP A 46 17.22 -22.09 8.71
N LEU A 47 16.14 -21.36 8.49
CA LEU A 47 15.17 -21.05 9.55
C LEU A 47 14.36 -22.27 10.00
N ASN A 48 14.34 -23.36 9.22
CA ASN A 48 13.69 -24.62 9.57
C ASN A 48 14.61 -25.58 10.33
N ALA A 49 15.87 -25.21 10.56
CA ALA A 49 16.77 -25.98 11.41
C ALA A 49 16.20 -26.08 12.83
N ALA A 50 16.12 -27.30 13.38
CA ALA A 50 15.47 -27.58 14.67
C ALA A 50 15.98 -26.69 15.82
N ALA A 51 17.28 -26.39 15.86
CA ALA A 51 17.88 -25.53 16.89
C ALA A 51 17.41 -24.07 16.79
N ILE A 52 17.20 -23.56 15.57
CA ILE A 52 16.72 -22.19 15.32
C ILE A 52 15.22 -22.11 15.62
N LEU A 53 14.42 -23.09 15.16
CA LEU A 53 12.99 -23.17 15.46
C LEU A 53 12.71 -23.23 16.97
N ALA A 54 13.48 -24.03 17.72
CA ALA A 54 13.36 -24.13 19.18
C ALA A 54 13.60 -22.80 19.91
N GLN A 55 14.33 -21.87 19.28
CA GLN A 55 14.65 -20.54 19.81
C GLN A 55 13.74 -19.43 19.27
N ARG A 56 12.76 -19.76 18.41
CA ARG A 56 11.95 -18.79 17.66
C ARG A 56 12.80 -17.88 16.77
N GLY A 57 13.82 -18.45 16.14
CA GLY A 57 14.78 -17.73 15.31
C GLY A 57 16.14 -17.54 15.99
N MET A 58 17.11 -17.05 15.23
CA MET A 58 18.41 -16.65 15.72
C MET A 58 18.31 -15.36 16.54
N ARG A 59 19.15 -15.27 17.59
CA ARG A 59 19.35 -14.00 18.29
C ARG A 59 19.95 -12.96 17.35
N PRO A 60 19.39 -11.74 17.25
CA PRO A 60 19.93 -10.67 16.42
C PRO A 60 21.38 -10.35 16.77
N SER A 61 22.21 -10.19 15.74
CA SER A 61 23.63 -9.82 15.85
C SER A 61 24.00 -8.94 14.65
N GLU A 62 24.78 -7.88 14.84
CA GLU A 62 25.30 -7.05 13.73
C GLU A 62 26.51 -7.69 13.03
N SER A 63 27.11 -8.73 13.61
CA SER A 63 28.33 -9.36 13.10
C SER A 63 28.10 -10.67 12.34
N ASP A 64 26.89 -11.23 12.41
CA ASP A 64 26.55 -12.50 11.76
C ASP A 64 25.56 -12.27 10.62
N PRO A 65 25.99 -12.31 9.35
CA PRO A 65 25.14 -12.08 8.18
C PRO A 65 23.86 -12.93 8.14
N ARG A 66 23.85 -14.11 8.78
CA ARG A 66 22.66 -14.97 8.87
C ARG A 66 21.50 -14.30 9.61
N THR A 67 21.79 -13.47 10.61
CA THR A 67 20.76 -12.71 11.33
C THR A 67 20.20 -11.60 10.43
N HIS A 68 21.00 -11.02 9.54
CA HIS A 68 20.56 -9.99 8.58
C HIS A 68 19.56 -10.60 7.59
N GLN A 69 19.87 -11.81 7.09
CA GLN A 69 18.96 -12.60 6.25
C GLN A 69 17.63 -12.91 6.96
N GLN A 70 17.68 -13.27 8.25
CA GLN A 70 16.47 -13.49 9.06
C GLN A 70 15.65 -12.21 9.21
N VAL A 71 16.29 -11.08 9.51
CA VAL A 71 15.63 -9.79 9.71
C VAL A 71 14.89 -9.35 8.45
N VAL A 72 15.57 -9.33 7.29
CA VAL A 72 14.93 -8.89 6.05
C VAL A 72 13.76 -9.79 5.67
N TYR A 73 13.89 -11.11 5.89
CA TYR A 73 12.82 -12.06 5.59
C TYR A 73 11.61 -11.85 6.49
N ALA A 74 11.84 -11.73 7.80
CA ALA A 74 10.77 -11.58 8.78
C ALA A 74 10.00 -10.27 8.59
N VAL A 75 10.71 -9.16 8.41
CA VAL A 75 10.06 -7.84 8.19
C VAL A 75 9.28 -7.84 6.87
N ALA A 76 9.87 -8.35 5.78
CA ALA A 76 9.19 -8.40 4.48
C ALA A 76 7.94 -9.29 4.50
N MET A 77 7.99 -10.46 5.14
CA MET A 77 6.82 -11.33 5.30
C MET A 77 5.74 -10.68 6.17
N SER A 78 6.11 -9.97 7.23
CA SER A 78 5.17 -9.20 8.07
C SER A 78 4.42 -8.13 7.27
N VAL A 79 5.13 -7.40 6.40
CA VAL A 79 4.48 -6.40 5.54
C VAL A 79 3.50 -7.07 4.57
N ILE A 80 3.92 -8.15 3.90
CA ILE A 80 3.05 -8.88 2.97
C ILE A 80 1.81 -9.44 3.68
N GLU A 81 1.96 -10.03 4.87
CA GLU A 81 0.84 -10.57 5.65
C GLU A 81 -0.18 -9.49 5.99
N ARG A 82 0.27 -8.30 6.39
CA ARG A 82 -0.61 -7.15 6.62
C ARG A 82 -1.38 -6.75 5.36
N PHE A 83 -0.73 -6.73 4.19
CA PHE A 83 -1.41 -6.47 2.92
C PHE A 83 -2.45 -7.54 2.57
N GLU A 84 -2.15 -8.83 2.78
CA GLU A 84 -3.12 -9.92 2.60
C GLU A 84 -4.31 -9.77 3.55
N ARG A 85 -4.04 -9.52 4.84
CA ARG A 85 -5.03 -9.41 5.91
C ARG A 85 -5.96 -8.21 5.70
N PHE A 86 -5.40 -7.03 5.45
CA PHE A 86 -6.17 -5.80 5.28
C PHE A 86 -6.89 -5.76 3.93
N GLY A 87 -6.20 -6.18 2.87
CA GLY A 87 -6.74 -6.19 1.50
C GLY A 87 -7.76 -7.30 1.24
N GLY A 88 -7.79 -8.36 2.06
CA GLY A 88 -8.76 -9.45 1.92
C GLY A 88 -8.49 -10.36 0.71
N PHE A 89 -7.23 -10.47 0.27
CA PHE A 89 -6.84 -11.32 -0.86
C PHE A 89 -5.49 -11.97 -0.62
N ARG A 90 -5.24 -13.11 -1.28
CA ARG A 90 -3.91 -13.74 -1.28
C ARG A 90 -2.97 -13.02 -2.24
N PHE A 91 -1.83 -12.59 -1.71
CA PHE A 91 -0.83 -11.90 -2.49
C PHE A 91 -0.02 -12.90 -3.32
N ARG A 92 0.22 -12.53 -4.57
CA ARG A 92 1.04 -13.27 -5.55
C ARG A 92 1.81 -12.26 -6.39
N TRP A 93 3.05 -12.56 -6.73
CA TRP A 93 3.80 -11.80 -7.73
C TRP A 93 3.24 -12.03 -9.15
N ARG A 94 3.78 -11.33 -10.17
CA ARG A 94 3.40 -11.59 -11.56
C ARG A 94 4.23 -12.77 -12.05
N GLY A 95 3.56 -13.83 -12.51
CA GLY A 95 4.21 -15.11 -12.81
C GLY A 95 4.64 -15.87 -11.55
N ASP A 96 5.52 -16.86 -11.71
CA ASP A 96 6.05 -17.69 -10.63
C ASP A 96 7.31 -17.10 -9.97
N ASP A 97 7.52 -15.80 -10.11
CA ASP A 97 8.73 -15.12 -9.65
C ASP A 97 8.62 -14.67 -8.18
N LYS A 98 9.71 -14.82 -7.43
CA LYS A 98 9.83 -14.36 -6.05
C LYS A 98 10.50 -12.98 -6.01
N LEU A 99 10.16 -12.16 -5.01
CA LEU A 99 10.93 -10.95 -4.72
C LEU A 99 12.25 -11.36 -4.06
N ARG A 100 13.36 -10.87 -4.61
CA ARG A 100 14.69 -11.11 -4.05
C ARG A 100 15.01 -10.06 -3.00
N LEU A 101 15.54 -10.48 -1.87
CA LEU A 101 16.06 -9.59 -0.84
C LEU A 101 17.58 -9.78 -0.79
N VAL A 102 18.35 -8.71 -0.97
CA VAL A 102 19.82 -8.75 -1.03
C VAL A 102 20.39 -7.90 0.11
N PRO A 103 20.66 -8.50 1.30
CA PRO A 103 21.03 -7.75 2.51
C PRO A 103 22.32 -6.93 2.40
N HIS A 104 23.27 -7.36 1.56
CA HIS A 104 24.59 -6.74 1.40
C HIS A 104 24.87 -6.42 -0.08
N ALA A 105 23.94 -5.73 -0.73
CA ALA A 105 23.97 -5.56 -2.19
C ALA A 105 25.09 -4.65 -2.70
N PHE A 106 25.42 -3.58 -1.97
CA PHE A 106 26.42 -2.59 -2.37
C PHE A 106 26.96 -1.79 -1.18
N GLU A 107 28.08 -1.10 -1.37
CA GLU A 107 28.60 -0.12 -0.42
C GLU A 107 27.95 1.25 -0.69
N GLY A 108 27.19 1.77 0.27
CA GLY A 108 26.45 3.02 0.13
C GLY A 108 25.40 3.20 1.22
N ARG A 109 25.06 4.46 1.52
CA ARG A 109 24.05 4.84 2.52
C ARG A 109 22.65 4.84 1.90
N ASN A 110 22.24 3.71 1.33
CA ASN A 110 20.97 3.63 0.63
C ASN A 110 20.39 2.20 0.64
N ALA A 111 19.09 2.11 0.40
CA ALA A 111 18.41 0.88 0.00
C ALA A 111 17.34 1.26 -1.03
N TYR A 112 17.07 0.37 -1.98
CA TYR A 112 16.05 0.63 -2.98
C TYR A 112 15.45 -0.65 -3.57
N PHE A 113 14.18 -0.57 -3.96
CA PHE A 113 13.55 -1.55 -4.82
C PHE A 113 13.93 -1.34 -6.30
N ASP A 114 14.45 -2.39 -6.93
CA ASP A 114 14.73 -2.46 -8.36
C ASP A 114 13.67 -3.31 -9.06
N LYS A 115 12.86 -2.67 -9.91
CA LYS A 115 11.76 -3.31 -10.66
C LYS A 115 12.23 -4.32 -11.70
N ASP A 116 13.40 -4.10 -12.31
CA ASP A 116 13.90 -4.90 -13.42
C ASP A 116 14.55 -6.18 -12.88
N ARG A 117 15.32 -6.05 -11.80
CA ARG A 117 15.89 -7.19 -11.06
C ARG A 117 14.88 -7.89 -10.15
N ARG A 118 13.76 -7.24 -9.87
CA ARG A 118 12.75 -7.64 -8.87
C ARG A 118 13.41 -7.95 -7.54
N ALA A 119 14.20 -7.00 -7.08
CA ALA A 119 15.02 -7.14 -5.90
C ALA A 119 14.94 -5.90 -5.03
N VAL A 120 14.93 -6.09 -3.71
CA VAL A 120 15.25 -5.03 -2.76
C VAL A 120 16.73 -5.15 -2.43
N LEU A 121 17.47 -4.08 -2.73
CA LEU A 121 18.92 -4.02 -2.60
C LEU A 121 19.26 -3.16 -1.39
N PHE A 122 19.94 -3.74 -0.41
CA PHE A 122 20.33 -3.04 0.81
C PHE A 122 21.81 -2.70 0.79
N GLY A 123 22.12 -1.43 1.00
CA GLY A 123 23.48 -0.95 1.13
C GLY A 123 24.02 -1.07 2.55
N TYR A 124 25.34 -1.03 2.67
CA TYR A 124 26.04 -0.86 3.94
C TYR A 124 27.10 0.24 3.82
N PHE A 125 27.41 0.92 4.92
CA PHE A 125 28.30 2.08 4.93
C PHE A 125 28.97 2.27 6.28
N ARG A 126 29.97 3.13 6.37
CA ARG A 126 30.55 3.53 7.66
C ARG A 126 29.85 4.77 8.20
N ALA A 127 29.48 4.75 9.48
CA ALA A 127 29.00 5.93 10.18
C ALA A 127 30.04 7.07 10.10
N ASP A 128 29.56 8.30 9.99
CA ASP A 128 30.40 9.48 9.86
C ASP A 128 31.39 9.60 11.02
N GLU A 129 32.62 10.05 10.76
CA GLU A 129 33.65 10.14 11.79
C GLU A 129 33.41 11.27 12.80
N ARG A 130 32.68 12.32 12.40
CA ARG A 130 32.46 13.55 13.16
C ARG A 130 31.05 13.64 13.71
N ASP A 131 30.06 13.13 12.97
CA ASP A 131 28.65 13.10 13.37
C ASP A 131 28.02 11.70 13.16
N PRO A 132 28.44 10.68 13.93
CA PRO A 132 27.89 9.33 13.82
C PRO A 132 26.46 9.21 14.39
N GLY A 133 25.89 10.28 14.95
CA GLY A 133 24.65 10.24 15.73
C GLY A 133 24.76 9.31 16.94
N ALA A 134 23.87 8.32 17.04
CA ALA A 134 23.87 7.33 18.11
C ALA A 134 24.88 6.17 17.91
N ASN A 135 25.71 6.23 16.87
CA ASN A 135 26.68 5.18 16.50
C ASN A 135 28.10 5.52 16.94
N LEU A 136 29.02 4.55 16.83
CA LEU A 136 30.44 4.84 16.94
C LEU A 136 30.97 5.42 15.61
N PRO A 137 31.91 6.39 15.64
CA PRO A 137 32.63 6.85 14.46
C PRO A 137 33.20 5.67 13.66
N GLY A 138 32.90 5.62 12.35
CA GLY A 138 33.39 4.56 11.46
C GLY A 138 32.74 3.17 11.65
N GLN A 139 31.73 3.03 12.51
CA GLN A 139 30.97 1.79 12.69
C GLN A 139 30.34 1.37 11.35
N MET A 140 30.40 0.07 11.04
CA MET A 140 29.68 -0.47 9.89
C MET A 140 28.17 -0.48 10.17
N MET A 141 27.43 0.14 9.27
CA MET A 141 25.98 0.28 9.31
C MET A 141 25.38 -0.54 8.18
N PHE A 142 24.29 -1.26 8.46
CA PHE A 142 23.59 -2.10 7.50
C PHE A 142 22.13 -1.63 7.39
N THR A 143 21.73 -1.19 6.20
CA THR A 143 20.34 -0.73 5.96
C THR A 143 19.33 -1.87 6.08
N CYS A 144 19.75 -3.11 5.80
CA CYS A 144 18.95 -4.33 5.97
C CYS A 144 18.58 -4.65 7.44
N LEU A 145 19.18 -3.95 8.41
CA LEU A 145 18.84 -4.03 9.83
C LEU A 145 17.89 -2.92 10.30
N SER A 146 17.37 -2.07 9.40
CA SER A 146 16.29 -1.14 9.77
C SER A 146 14.94 -1.75 9.41
N VAL A 147 14.01 -1.85 10.38
CA VAL A 147 12.62 -2.29 10.09
C VAL A 147 12.01 -1.35 9.07
N ASP A 148 12.18 -0.03 9.26
CA ASP A 148 11.53 0.97 8.43
C ASP A 148 12.01 0.89 7.00
N VAL A 149 13.34 0.80 6.79
CA VAL A 149 13.91 0.71 5.44
C VAL A 149 13.41 -0.55 4.74
N VAL A 150 13.44 -1.71 5.41
CA VAL A 150 12.96 -2.96 4.81
C VAL A 150 11.46 -2.85 4.49
N ALA A 151 10.65 -2.33 5.40
CA ALA A 151 9.21 -2.20 5.21
C ALA A 151 8.84 -1.22 4.09
N HIS A 152 9.53 -0.07 4.03
CA HIS A 152 9.37 0.95 3.01
C HIS A 152 9.68 0.38 1.62
N GLU A 153 10.86 -0.22 1.43
CA GLU A 153 11.28 -0.72 0.12
C GLU A 153 10.49 -1.95 -0.35
N VAL A 154 10.07 -2.82 0.58
CA VAL A 154 9.16 -3.93 0.24
C VAL A 154 7.79 -3.39 -0.16
N THR A 155 7.33 -2.28 0.43
CA THR A 155 6.07 -1.65 0.04
C THR A 155 6.13 -1.14 -1.40
N HIS A 156 7.24 -0.53 -1.85
CA HIS A 156 7.40 -0.19 -3.26
C HIS A 156 7.23 -1.40 -4.19
N ALA A 157 7.82 -2.55 -3.83
CA ALA A 157 7.67 -3.79 -4.59
C ALA A 157 6.19 -4.24 -4.66
N ILE A 158 5.49 -4.22 -3.52
CA ILE A 158 4.07 -4.59 -3.41
C ILE A 158 3.19 -3.65 -4.25
N VAL A 159 3.39 -2.33 -4.13
CA VAL A 159 2.62 -1.34 -4.89
C VAL A 159 2.86 -1.50 -6.38
N HIS A 160 4.11 -1.66 -6.83
CA HIS A 160 4.43 -1.92 -8.23
C HIS A 160 3.74 -3.20 -8.77
N ARG A 161 3.60 -4.22 -7.92
CA ARG A 161 2.86 -5.45 -8.26
C ARG A 161 1.35 -5.20 -8.37
N MET A 162 0.76 -4.48 -7.42
CA MET A 162 -0.68 -4.21 -7.35
C MET A 162 -1.13 -3.17 -8.39
N ARG A 163 -0.29 -2.18 -8.70
CA ARG A 163 -0.59 -1.03 -9.53
C ARG A 163 0.46 -0.88 -10.62
N LYS A 164 0.15 -1.38 -11.82
CA LYS A 164 1.10 -1.47 -12.93
C LYS A 164 1.60 -0.11 -13.43
N TYR A 165 0.74 0.90 -13.50
CA TYR A 165 1.04 2.20 -14.13
C TYR A 165 1.33 3.31 -13.14
N PHE A 166 1.46 2.95 -11.87
CA PHE A 166 1.67 3.87 -10.77
C PHE A 166 3.12 4.41 -10.74
N SER A 167 3.98 3.92 -11.63
CA SER A 167 5.29 4.49 -11.92
C SER A 167 5.30 5.49 -13.09
N GLU A 168 4.15 5.74 -13.74
CA GLU A 168 4.05 6.71 -14.85
C GLU A 168 3.71 8.09 -14.24
N PRO A 169 4.61 9.09 -14.24
CA PRO A 169 4.44 10.32 -13.49
C PRO A 169 3.56 11.34 -14.22
N THR A 170 2.27 11.03 -14.35
CA THR A 170 1.29 11.89 -15.05
C THR A 170 0.71 13.00 -14.20
N HIS A 171 0.98 13.00 -12.89
CA HIS A 171 0.54 14.01 -11.92
C HIS A 171 1.50 14.01 -10.71
N PRO A 172 1.71 15.15 -10.00
CA PRO A 172 2.65 15.24 -8.87
C PRO A 172 2.34 14.24 -7.74
N ASP A 173 1.06 13.95 -7.52
CA ASP A 173 0.62 13.02 -6.48
C ASP A 173 0.97 11.56 -6.77
N VAL A 174 1.27 11.17 -8.02
CA VAL A 174 1.47 9.75 -8.37
C VAL A 174 2.68 9.16 -7.66
N LEU A 175 3.84 9.82 -7.78
CA LEU A 175 5.04 9.38 -7.07
C LEU A 175 4.97 9.71 -5.59
N ALA A 176 4.38 10.86 -5.22
CA ALA A 176 4.19 11.22 -3.82
C ALA A 176 3.33 10.20 -3.05
N TRP A 177 2.36 9.58 -3.71
CA TRP A 177 1.55 8.50 -3.14
C TRP A 177 2.37 7.24 -2.85
N HIS A 178 3.34 6.91 -3.70
CA HIS A 178 4.22 5.76 -3.46
C HIS A 178 5.08 5.95 -2.22
N GLU A 179 5.64 7.13 -2.06
CA GLU A 179 6.41 7.50 -0.89
C GLU A 179 5.52 7.51 0.36
N ALA A 180 4.35 8.15 0.27
CA ALA A 180 3.41 8.23 1.38
C ALA A 180 2.96 6.86 1.89
N ILE A 181 2.60 5.92 0.99
CA ILE A 181 2.18 4.58 1.43
C ILE A 181 3.35 3.78 2.01
N ALA A 182 4.55 3.88 1.44
CA ALA A 182 5.73 3.20 1.95
C ALA A 182 6.11 3.70 3.35
N ASP A 183 6.05 5.02 3.58
CA ASP A 183 6.26 5.63 4.89
C ASP A 183 5.15 5.27 5.89
N LEU A 184 3.87 5.27 5.49
CA LEU A 184 2.77 4.85 6.36
C LEU A 184 2.92 3.40 6.80
N VAL A 185 3.28 2.51 5.87
CA VAL A 185 3.54 1.10 6.20
C VAL A 185 4.72 0.98 7.16
N ALA A 186 5.85 1.64 6.88
CA ALA A 186 7.03 1.60 7.75
C ALA A 186 6.72 2.08 9.18
N LEU A 187 6.07 3.25 9.29
CA LEU A 187 5.72 3.85 10.57
C LEU A 187 4.68 3.03 11.35
N PHE A 188 3.59 2.59 10.70
CA PHE A 188 2.56 1.80 11.39
C PHE A 188 3.00 0.36 11.67
N ASN A 189 3.95 -0.20 10.92
CA ASN A 189 4.52 -1.50 11.24
C ASN A 189 5.16 -1.52 12.63
N HIS A 190 5.71 -0.38 13.09
CA HIS A 190 6.25 -0.27 14.45
C HIS A 190 5.21 -0.36 15.56
N PHE A 191 3.99 0.08 15.30
CA PHE A 191 2.89 -0.07 16.24
C PHE A 191 2.43 -1.53 16.39
N GLY A 192 2.88 -2.40 15.50
CA GLY A 192 2.79 -3.85 15.62
C GLY A 192 3.71 -4.47 16.68
N PHE A 193 4.59 -3.70 17.32
CA PHE A 193 5.53 -4.20 18.33
C PHE A 193 5.15 -3.68 19.72
N PRO A 194 4.41 -4.46 20.54
CA PRO A 194 3.87 -4.01 21.81
C PRO A 194 4.94 -3.48 22.77
N GLU A 195 6.13 -4.07 22.78
CA GLU A 195 7.22 -3.66 23.67
C GLU A 195 7.74 -2.26 23.33
N VAL A 196 7.83 -1.93 22.04
CA VAL A 196 8.30 -0.63 21.57
C VAL A 196 7.27 0.46 21.89
N VAL A 197 6.00 0.19 21.62
CA VAL A 197 4.90 1.11 21.94
C VAL A 197 4.75 1.28 23.45
N SER A 198 4.86 0.19 24.23
CA SER A 198 4.82 0.22 25.69
C SER A 198 5.94 1.06 26.29
N ASP A 199 7.18 0.89 25.81
CA ASP A 199 8.30 1.69 26.30
C ASP A 199 8.13 3.19 25.97
N ALA A 200 7.59 3.52 24.79
CA ALA A 200 7.27 4.91 24.42
C ALA A 200 6.16 5.50 25.30
N VAL A 201 5.07 4.76 25.51
CA VAL A 201 3.95 5.17 26.37
C VAL A 201 4.39 5.35 27.82
N ALA A 202 5.21 4.44 28.36
CA ALA A 202 5.72 4.53 29.73
C ALA A 202 6.59 5.79 29.95
N LYS A 203 7.41 6.16 28.96
CA LYS A 203 8.25 7.37 28.99
C LYS A 203 7.45 8.68 28.90
N SER A 204 6.17 8.64 28.57
CA SER A 204 5.35 9.85 28.48
C SER A 204 5.02 10.50 29.83
N GLU A 205 5.27 9.83 30.97
CA GLU A 205 5.17 10.38 32.34
C GLU A 205 3.95 11.29 32.60
N GLY A 206 2.75 10.86 32.21
CA GLY A 206 1.50 11.62 32.41
C GLY A 206 1.13 12.58 31.28
N THR A 207 1.99 12.75 30.27
CA THR A 207 1.77 13.69 29.14
C THR A 207 1.07 13.07 27.92
N LEU A 208 0.30 11.98 28.13
CA LEU A 208 -0.49 11.33 27.08
C LEU A 208 -1.44 12.29 26.35
N GLU A 209 -1.79 13.43 26.96
CA GLU A 209 -2.65 14.46 26.36
C GLU A 209 -2.08 15.06 25.08
N LYS A 210 -0.75 15.17 24.98
CA LYS A 210 -0.09 15.77 23.82
C LYS A 210 0.09 14.76 22.70
N GLY A 211 0.12 13.47 23.02
CA GLY A 211 0.53 12.42 22.08
C GLY A 211 2.00 12.54 21.68
N SER A 212 2.80 13.33 22.41
CA SER A 212 4.20 13.63 22.07
C SER A 212 5.03 12.37 22.01
N ALA A 213 4.85 11.42 22.94
CA ALA A 213 5.59 10.16 22.91
C ALA A 213 5.38 9.36 21.61
N LEU A 214 4.15 9.34 21.05
CA LEU A 214 3.88 8.64 19.78
C LEU A 214 4.38 9.46 18.58
N LEU A 215 4.40 10.79 18.70
CA LEU A 215 4.95 11.69 17.70
C LEU A 215 6.48 11.59 17.61
N ASP A 216 7.15 11.60 18.76
CA ASP A 216 8.59 11.42 18.92
C ASP A 216 8.99 10.05 18.38
N LEU A 217 8.21 9.02 18.70
CA LEU A 217 8.36 7.67 18.17
C LEU A 217 8.26 7.65 16.63
N ALA A 218 7.23 8.27 16.05
CA ALA A 218 7.08 8.37 14.59
C ALA A 218 8.22 9.18 13.94
N THR A 219 8.72 10.20 14.62
CA THR A 219 9.84 11.05 14.20
C THR A 219 11.15 10.25 14.18
N GLU A 220 11.38 9.41 15.20
CA GLU A 220 12.54 8.51 15.31
C GLU A 220 12.52 7.44 14.19
N PHE A 221 11.37 6.82 13.92
CA PHE A 221 11.24 5.83 12.86
C PHE A 221 11.39 6.44 11.46
N GLY A 222 10.79 7.62 11.26
CA GLY A 222 10.96 8.38 10.03
C GLY A 222 12.42 8.76 9.75
N ALA A 223 13.24 8.97 10.79
CA ALA A 223 14.66 9.26 10.64
C ALA A 223 15.47 8.11 10.02
N SER A 224 15.02 6.87 10.17
CA SER A 224 15.80 5.68 9.85
C SER A 224 15.71 5.26 8.37
N THR A 225 14.73 5.77 7.61
CA THR A 225 14.54 5.51 6.17
C THR A 225 15.53 6.26 5.26
N GLY A 226 16.46 7.04 5.82
CA GLY A 226 17.35 7.91 5.06
C GLY A 226 16.69 9.19 4.53
N ARG A 227 15.36 9.28 4.59
CA ARG A 227 14.54 10.41 4.08
C ARG A 227 13.83 11.19 5.19
N GLY A 228 14.19 10.92 6.44
CA GLY A 228 13.51 11.48 7.60
C GLY A 228 13.53 12.99 7.73
N ALA A 229 14.30 13.75 6.95
CA ALA A 229 14.23 15.21 7.00
C ALA A 229 12.83 15.73 6.63
N ALA A 230 12.26 15.24 5.51
CA ALA A 230 10.92 15.61 5.05
C ALA A 230 9.85 15.20 6.06
N LEU A 231 9.91 13.95 6.51
CA LEU A 231 8.94 13.40 7.45
C LEU A 231 9.01 14.05 8.84
N ARG A 232 10.21 14.33 9.37
CA ARG A 232 10.41 15.10 10.61
C ARG A 232 9.92 16.53 10.48
N SER A 233 10.02 17.12 9.30
CA SER A 233 9.53 18.48 9.06
C SER A 233 8.00 18.53 8.99
N ALA A 234 7.36 17.48 8.46
CA ALA A 234 5.91 17.41 8.28
C ALA A 234 5.15 16.92 9.53
N ILE A 235 5.67 15.90 10.22
CA ILE A 235 5.06 15.38 11.44
C ILE A 235 5.24 16.39 12.58
N GLY A 236 4.14 16.79 13.21
CA GLY A 236 4.15 17.85 14.23
C GLY A 236 4.19 19.27 13.68
N SER A 237 4.22 19.44 12.35
CA SER A 237 4.08 20.76 11.71
C SER A 237 2.70 21.37 12.00
N PRO A 238 2.53 22.70 11.85
CA PRO A 238 1.21 23.31 11.83
C PRO A 238 0.28 22.60 10.83
N ARG A 239 -0.97 22.39 11.25
CA ARG A 239 -2.02 21.78 10.41
C ARG A 239 -2.61 22.83 9.47
N THR A 240 -1.79 23.31 8.53
CA THR A 240 -2.17 24.32 7.52
C THR A 240 -1.88 23.81 6.10
N PRO A 241 -2.53 24.37 5.08
CA PRO A 241 -2.29 23.99 3.68
C PRO A 241 -0.91 24.37 3.13
N ASP A 242 -0.17 25.25 3.81
CA ASP A 242 0.99 25.95 3.23
C ASP A 242 2.10 25.01 2.77
N ALA A 243 2.39 23.96 3.56
CA ALA A 243 3.42 22.97 3.22
C ALA A 243 3.02 22.17 1.99
N PHE A 244 1.79 21.65 1.96
CA PHE A 244 1.28 20.85 0.86
C PHE A 244 1.19 21.62 -0.46
N LEU A 245 0.78 22.90 -0.41
CA LEU A 245 0.68 23.76 -1.59
C LEU A 245 2.05 24.12 -2.18
N LYS A 246 3.13 24.06 -1.39
CA LYS A 246 4.51 24.34 -1.84
C LYS A 246 5.27 23.07 -2.24
N ALA A 247 4.82 21.91 -1.78
CA ALA A 247 5.50 20.64 -2.00
C ALA A 247 5.28 20.13 -3.43
N VAL A 248 6.36 20.17 -4.22
CA VAL A 248 6.42 19.63 -5.59
C VAL A 248 7.18 18.31 -5.63
N GLU A 249 8.23 18.18 -4.82
CA GLU A 249 9.05 16.98 -4.74
C GLU A 249 8.23 15.82 -4.10
N PRO A 250 8.29 14.61 -4.68
CA PRO A 250 7.51 13.46 -4.21
C PRO A 250 7.64 13.12 -2.71
N HIS A 251 8.84 13.15 -2.11
CA HIS A 251 9.03 12.89 -0.68
C HIS A 251 8.37 13.96 0.18
N ASP A 252 8.60 15.24 -0.09
CA ASP A 252 8.02 16.35 0.67
C ASP A 252 6.49 16.35 0.59
N ARG A 253 5.97 16.10 -0.62
CA ARG A 253 4.53 16.05 -0.87
C ARG A 253 3.90 14.81 -0.23
N GLY A 254 4.56 13.66 -0.30
CA GLY A 254 4.17 12.44 0.38
C GLY A 254 4.14 12.60 1.89
N ALA A 255 5.16 13.25 2.47
CA ALA A 255 5.24 13.54 3.90
C ALA A 255 4.06 14.39 4.40
N CYS A 256 3.53 15.30 3.58
CA CYS A 256 2.31 16.06 3.91
C CYS A 256 1.08 15.14 4.07
N PHE A 257 0.95 14.12 3.21
CA PHE A 257 -0.12 13.12 3.31
C PHE A 257 0.06 12.26 4.56
N VAL A 258 1.28 11.75 4.80
CA VAL A 258 1.60 10.96 5.99
C VAL A 258 1.27 11.73 7.26
N ALA A 259 1.65 13.01 7.33
CA ALA A 259 1.36 13.87 8.47
C ALA A 259 -0.14 14.07 8.71
N ALA A 260 -0.97 14.12 7.66
CA ALA A 260 -2.43 14.18 7.80
C ALA A 260 -2.99 12.90 8.45
N VAL A 261 -2.53 11.73 8.01
CA VAL A 261 -2.95 10.45 8.58
C VAL A 261 -2.49 10.34 10.04
N PHE A 262 -1.28 10.80 10.35
CA PHE A 262 -0.78 10.84 11.72
C PHE A 262 -1.55 11.81 12.62
N ASP A 263 -1.94 12.97 12.11
CA ASP A 263 -2.83 13.89 12.85
C ASP A 263 -4.14 13.21 13.22
N ALA A 264 -4.74 12.48 12.27
CA ALA A 264 -5.97 11.73 12.51
C ALA A 264 -5.77 10.58 13.51
N PHE A 265 -4.67 9.84 13.38
CA PHE A 265 -4.28 8.79 14.31
C PHE A 265 -4.16 9.33 15.74
N ILE A 266 -3.44 10.43 15.93
CA ILE A 266 -3.22 11.05 17.24
C ILE A 266 -4.54 11.59 17.83
N ASP A 267 -5.37 12.25 17.03
CA ASP A 267 -6.65 12.80 17.49
C ASP A 267 -7.60 11.68 17.93
N THR A 268 -7.66 10.61 17.14
CA THR A 268 -8.45 9.42 17.47
C THR A 268 -7.93 8.73 18.72
N TYR A 269 -6.62 8.51 18.80
CA TYR A 269 -5.97 7.87 19.94
C TYR A 269 -6.29 8.62 21.25
N LYS A 270 -6.19 9.96 21.23
CA LYS A 270 -6.54 10.81 22.39
C LYS A 270 -7.99 10.63 22.82
N SER A 271 -8.91 10.53 21.86
CA SER A 271 -10.33 10.27 22.11
C SER A 271 -10.54 8.90 22.75
N GLN A 272 -9.93 7.85 22.18
CA GLN A 272 -10.09 6.46 22.60
C GLN A 272 -9.54 6.16 24.00
N ILE A 273 -8.50 6.88 24.46
CA ILE A 273 -7.93 6.71 25.81
C ILE A 273 -8.53 7.69 26.84
N ALA A 274 -9.48 8.53 26.45
CA ALA A 274 -9.98 9.60 27.31
C ALA A 274 -10.69 9.05 28.57
N ASP A 275 -11.35 7.90 28.46
CA ASP A 275 -11.93 7.17 29.59
C ASP A 275 -10.85 6.61 30.52
N LEU A 276 -9.79 5.99 29.98
CA LEU A 276 -8.64 5.47 30.73
C LEU A 276 -7.99 6.58 31.54
N ARG A 277 -7.81 7.75 30.91
CA ARG A 277 -7.29 8.94 31.57
C ARG A 277 -8.19 9.39 32.70
N ARG A 278 -9.51 9.47 32.49
CA ARG A 278 -10.45 9.84 33.56
C ARG A 278 -10.43 8.83 34.71
N ILE A 279 -10.35 7.53 34.43
CA ILE A 279 -10.24 6.49 35.46
C ILE A 279 -8.96 6.67 36.28
N ALA A 280 -7.81 6.86 35.62
CA ALA A 280 -6.50 7.00 36.26
C ALA A 280 -6.27 8.35 36.96
N SER A 281 -7.14 9.34 36.74
CA SER A 281 -7.02 10.70 37.28
C SER A 281 -8.20 11.13 38.16
N ALA A 282 -8.95 10.15 38.69
CA ALA A 282 -10.14 10.37 39.53
C ALA A 282 -11.17 11.33 38.88
N GLY A 283 -11.36 11.22 37.56
CA GLY A 283 -12.36 11.94 36.78
C GLY A 283 -11.87 13.26 36.15
N THR A 284 -10.68 13.76 36.50
CA THR A 284 -10.19 15.06 36.00
C THR A 284 -9.73 15.02 34.54
N GLY A 285 -9.33 13.85 34.06
CA GLY A 285 -8.69 13.65 32.75
C GLY A 285 -7.20 14.02 32.73
N VAL A 286 -6.70 14.69 33.78
CA VAL A 286 -5.31 15.15 33.89
C VAL A 286 -4.53 14.15 34.74
N LEU A 287 -3.57 13.45 34.13
CA LEU A 287 -2.79 12.45 34.84
C LEU A 287 -1.84 13.11 35.85
N PRO A 288 -1.67 12.53 37.05
CA PRO A 288 -0.69 13.02 38.00
C PRO A 288 0.72 12.92 37.41
N PRO A 289 1.64 13.81 37.80
CA PRO A 289 3.03 13.72 37.35
C PRO A 289 3.68 12.41 37.85
N GLY A 290 4.57 11.85 37.04
CA GLY A 290 5.35 10.66 37.36
C GLY A 290 5.01 9.44 36.51
N ALA A 291 5.49 8.28 36.95
CA ALA A 291 5.33 7.03 36.23
C ALA A 291 3.85 6.61 36.13
N LEU A 292 3.45 6.19 34.93
CA LEU A 292 2.13 5.64 34.69
C LEU A 292 2.00 4.24 35.32
N PRO A 293 0.84 3.88 35.89
CA PRO A 293 0.58 2.50 36.31
C PRO A 293 0.77 1.53 35.16
N THR A 294 1.35 0.35 35.42
CA THR A 294 1.65 -0.65 34.38
C THR A 294 0.40 -1.07 33.60
N ASP A 295 -0.73 -1.26 34.27
CA ASP A 295 -1.99 -1.62 33.61
C ASP A 295 -2.52 -0.50 32.69
N LEU A 296 -2.28 0.76 33.06
CA LEU A 296 -2.63 1.90 32.20
C LEU A 296 -1.74 1.91 30.96
N VAL A 297 -0.42 1.71 31.12
CA VAL A 297 0.51 1.60 29.99
C VAL A 297 0.05 0.49 29.04
N ASN A 298 -0.21 -0.72 29.55
CA ASN A 298 -0.64 -1.86 28.75
C ASN A 298 -1.92 -1.57 27.95
N ARG A 299 -2.95 -0.98 28.59
CA ARG A 299 -4.21 -0.67 27.93
C ARG A 299 -4.06 0.45 26.89
N VAL A 300 -3.31 1.50 27.21
CA VAL A 300 -3.03 2.62 26.30
C VAL A 300 -2.21 2.14 25.09
N THR A 301 -1.24 1.26 25.31
CA THR A 301 -0.45 0.61 24.26
C THR A 301 -1.32 -0.25 23.35
N ALA A 302 -2.22 -1.07 23.91
CA ALA A 302 -3.15 -1.86 23.12
C ALA A 302 -4.05 -0.97 22.26
N THR A 303 -4.59 0.13 22.81
CA THR A 303 -5.37 1.11 22.05
C THR A 303 -4.55 1.74 20.93
N ALA A 304 -3.31 2.15 21.19
CA ALA A 304 -2.43 2.73 20.16
C ALA A 304 -2.16 1.73 19.02
N ALA A 305 -1.86 0.47 19.33
CA ALA A 305 -1.60 -0.58 18.36
C ALA A 305 -2.86 -0.89 17.52
N MET A 306 -4.02 -1.06 18.15
CA MET A 306 -5.29 -1.28 17.46
C MET A 306 -5.65 -0.10 16.55
N ASN A 307 -5.47 1.13 17.03
CA ASN A 307 -5.75 2.32 16.24
C ASN A 307 -4.82 2.43 15.02
N ALA A 308 -3.53 2.17 15.18
CA ALA A 308 -2.55 2.17 14.08
C ALA A 308 -2.89 1.11 13.03
N ASP A 309 -3.24 -0.11 13.46
CA ASP A 309 -3.69 -1.18 12.56
C ASP A 309 -4.95 -0.77 11.79
N ARG A 310 -5.92 -0.08 12.42
CA ARG A 310 -7.14 0.37 11.74
C ARG A 310 -6.90 1.49 10.74
N PHE A 311 -6.03 2.46 11.03
CA PHE A 311 -5.65 3.48 10.05
C PHE A 311 -4.91 2.87 8.86
N LEU A 312 -3.94 1.98 9.10
CA LEU A 312 -3.23 1.30 8.01
C LEU A 312 -4.19 0.41 7.20
N GLU A 313 -5.13 -0.26 7.86
CA GLU A 313 -6.15 -1.09 7.21
C GLU A 313 -7.05 -0.27 6.28
N MET A 314 -7.56 0.89 6.72
CA MET A 314 -8.35 1.80 5.89
C MET A 314 -7.58 2.22 4.63
N VAL A 315 -6.30 2.54 4.78
CA VAL A 315 -5.42 2.97 3.68
C VAL A 315 -5.12 1.82 2.71
N VAL A 316 -4.80 0.62 3.21
CA VAL A 316 -4.50 -0.55 2.37
C VAL A 316 -5.75 -1.04 1.62
N ARG A 317 -6.92 -1.04 2.27
CA ARG A 317 -8.20 -1.40 1.62
C ARG A 317 -8.57 -0.49 0.47
N ALA A 318 -8.20 0.79 0.58
CA ALA A 318 -8.50 1.77 -0.44
C ALA A 318 -7.92 1.41 -1.81
N PHE A 319 -6.88 0.55 -1.89
CA PHE A 319 -6.30 0.14 -3.16
C PHE A 319 -7.38 -0.32 -4.14
N GLU A 320 -8.27 -1.24 -3.76
CA GLU A 320 -9.31 -1.74 -4.68
C GLU A 320 -10.29 -0.67 -5.17
N TYR A 321 -10.29 0.50 -4.52
CA TYR A 321 -11.09 1.68 -4.84
C TYR A 321 -10.27 2.85 -5.44
N LEU A 322 -8.99 2.63 -5.76
CA LEU A 322 -8.16 3.61 -6.45
C LEU A 322 -8.32 3.53 -7.98
N PRO A 323 -8.10 4.63 -8.70
CA PRO A 323 -7.99 4.61 -10.15
C PRO A 323 -6.84 3.70 -10.61
N VAL A 324 -6.91 3.26 -11.87
CA VAL A 324 -5.90 2.39 -12.50
C VAL A 324 -4.63 3.16 -12.84
N VAL A 325 -4.77 4.45 -13.13
CA VAL A 325 -3.73 5.39 -13.57
C VAL A 325 -3.93 6.73 -12.87
N ASP A 326 -2.88 7.56 -12.83
CA ASP A 326 -3.00 8.98 -12.52
C ASP A 326 -3.72 9.29 -11.19
N VAL A 327 -3.29 8.60 -10.14
CA VAL A 327 -3.83 8.74 -8.79
C VAL A 327 -3.51 10.12 -8.21
N THR A 328 -4.51 10.74 -7.60
CA THR A 328 -4.37 11.97 -6.81
C THR A 328 -4.65 11.67 -5.34
N PHE A 329 -4.17 12.51 -4.42
CA PHE A 329 -4.52 12.38 -3.01
C PHE A 329 -6.02 12.56 -2.77
N GLY A 330 -6.70 13.35 -3.60
CA GLY A 330 -8.16 13.41 -3.63
C GLY A 330 -8.80 12.04 -3.90
N ASP A 331 -8.30 11.31 -4.90
CA ASP A 331 -8.79 9.95 -5.20
C ASP A 331 -8.52 9.00 -4.03
N VAL A 332 -7.37 9.12 -3.37
CA VAL A 332 -7.04 8.29 -2.20
C VAL A 332 -8.03 8.54 -1.06
N VAL A 333 -8.36 9.79 -0.76
CA VAL A 333 -9.36 10.13 0.27
C VAL A 333 -10.72 9.53 -0.06
N ARG A 334 -11.18 9.67 -1.31
CA ARG A 334 -12.46 9.09 -1.76
C ARG A 334 -12.45 7.56 -1.70
N ALA A 335 -11.34 6.94 -2.09
CA ALA A 335 -11.16 5.50 -2.03
C ALA A 335 -11.20 4.96 -0.60
N ILE A 336 -10.53 5.62 0.34
CA ILE A 336 -10.58 5.29 1.77
C ILE A 336 -12.01 5.39 2.30
N VAL A 337 -12.68 6.52 2.04
CA VAL A 337 -14.05 6.77 2.51
C VAL A 337 -15.03 5.74 1.94
N THR A 338 -14.95 5.47 0.63
CA THR A 338 -15.82 4.50 -0.04
C THR A 338 -15.63 3.08 0.52
N ALA A 339 -14.37 2.64 0.64
CA ALA A 339 -14.06 1.31 1.15
C ALA A 339 -14.51 1.14 2.61
N ASP A 340 -14.25 2.15 3.45
CA ASP A 340 -14.55 2.08 4.87
C ASP A 340 -16.04 2.22 5.16
N GLN A 341 -16.77 3.14 4.50
CA GLN A 341 -18.22 3.28 4.67
C GLN A 341 -18.96 1.98 4.36
N GLY A 342 -18.53 1.26 3.32
CA GLY A 342 -19.11 -0.02 2.93
C GLY A 342 -18.93 -1.14 3.97
N LEU A 343 -18.02 -0.99 4.95
CA LEU A 343 -17.71 -1.97 6.00
C LEU A 343 -18.10 -1.48 7.41
N TYR A 344 -17.99 -0.18 7.64
CA TYR A 344 -18.20 0.55 8.90
C TYR A 344 -19.13 1.75 8.65
N PRO A 345 -20.42 1.51 8.34
CA PRO A 345 -21.34 2.57 7.93
C PRO A 345 -21.54 3.63 9.02
N ASP A 346 -21.66 3.22 10.28
CA ASP A 346 -21.96 4.11 11.41
C ASP A 346 -20.77 4.96 11.86
N ASP A 347 -19.54 4.64 11.43
CA ASP A 347 -18.28 5.25 11.90
C ASP A 347 -18.27 5.52 13.41
N ALA A 348 -18.62 4.49 14.20
CA ALA A 348 -18.79 4.64 15.65
C ALA A 348 -17.53 5.17 16.37
N GLY A 349 -16.35 4.98 15.79
CA GLY A 349 -15.07 5.49 16.29
C GLY A 349 -14.68 6.86 15.73
N HIS A 350 -15.48 7.45 14.84
CA HIS A 350 -15.21 8.67 14.10
C HIS A 350 -13.88 8.66 13.32
N LEU A 351 -13.40 7.48 12.92
CA LEU A 351 -12.12 7.32 12.25
C LEU A 351 -12.11 8.07 10.93
N ARG A 352 -13.16 7.86 10.14
CA ARG A 352 -13.29 8.44 8.81
C ARG A 352 -13.50 9.96 8.89
N ALA A 353 -14.38 10.40 9.78
CA ALA A 353 -14.60 11.84 9.99
C ALA A 353 -13.34 12.59 10.43
N ILE A 354 -12.58 12.03 11.38
CA ILE A 354 -11.33 12.63 11.87
C ILE A 354 -10.26 12.63 10.76
N LEU A 355 -10.17 11.55 9.97
CA LEU A 355 -9.23 11.43 8.87
C LEU A 355 -9.49 12.49 7.78
N VAL A 356 -10.74 12.64 7.35
CA VAL A 356 -11.14 13.64 6.34
C VAL A 356 -10.85 15.06 6.83
N GLU A 357 -11.15 15.36 8.10
CA GLU A 357 -10.85 16.67 8.69
C GLU A 357 -9.34 16.94 8.77
N ALA A 358 -8.52 15.94 9.08
CA ALA A 358 -7.07 16.06 9.10
C ALA A 358 -6.49 16.38 7.71
N PHE A 359 -6.99 15.69 6.67
CA PHE A 359 -6.63 16.00 5.28
C PHE A 359 -7.04 17.42 4.89
N ARG A 360 -8.29 17.81 5.19
CA ARG A 360 -8.81 19.15 4.89
C ARG A 360 -7.94 20.25 5.50
N ARG A 361 -7.53 20.12 6.77
CA ARG A 361 -6.68 21.10 7.45
C ARG A 361 -5.32 21.29 6.77
N ARG A 362 -4.79 20.23 6.14
CA ARG A 362 -3.56 20.26 5.36
C ARG A 362 -3.76 20.59 3.88
N GLY A 363 -4.97 20.98 3.48
CA GLY A 363 -5.27 21.34 2.08
C GLY A 363 -5.40 20.16 1.13
N ILE A 364 -5.51 18.94 1.66
CA ILE A 364 -5.70 17.71 0.87
C ILE A 364 -7.20 17.41 0.83
N TYR A 365 -7.82 17.50 -0.33
CA TYR A 365 -9.23 17.16 -0.53
C TYR A 365 -9.50 16.89 -2.02
N PRO A 366 -10.49 16.05 -2.35
CA PRO A 366 -10.83 15.77 -3.74
C PRO A 366 -11.42 17.01 -4.44
N PRO A 367 -11.02 17.26 -5.71
CA PRO A 367 -11.66 18.30 -6.50
C PRO A 367 -13.08 17.87 -6.91
N GLY A 368 -13.98 18.85 -7.09
CA GLY A 368 -15.31 18.62 -7.67
C GLY A 368 -16.35 17.98 -6.74
N VAL A 369 -16.05 17.76 -5.47
CA VAL A 369 -17.06 17.36 -4.46
C VAL A 369 -17.78 18.58 -3.89
N THR A 370 -19.06 18.44 -3.56
CA THR A 370 -19.89 19.53 -3.01
C THR A 370 -19.69 19.74 -1.51
N SER A 371 -19.24 18.69 -0.80
CA SER A 371 -18.91 18.73 0.63
C SER A 371 -17.91 17.63 0.99
N LEU A 372 -17.46 17.62 2.24
CA LEU A 372 -16.60 16.57 2.80
C LEU A 372 -17.37 15.57 3.68
N ALA A 373 -18.70 15.53 3.54
CA ALA A 373 -19.50 14.47 4.15
C ALA A 373 -19.30 13.14 3.40
N ASP A 374 -19.50 12.02 4.07
CA ASP A 374 -19.30 10.68 3.50
C ASP A 374 -20.03 10.50 2.17
N GLU A 375 -21.32 10.88 2.10
CA GLU A 375 -22.13 10.76 0.89
C GLU A 375 -21.53 11.48 -0.33
N ALA A 376 -20.88 12.62 -0.12
CA ALA A 376 -20.25 13.39 -1.19
C ALA A 376 -18.85 12.85 -1.58
N LEU A 377 -18.17 12.16 -0.66
CA LEU A 377 -16.83 11.61 -0.88
C LEU A 377 -16.85 10.21 -1.49
N VAL A 378 -17.88 9.43 -1.20
CA VAL A 378 -18.10 8.11 -1.79
C VAL A 378 -18.03 8.18 -3.32
N TRP A 379 -17.44 7.17 -3.95
CA TRP A 379 -17.41 7.08 -5.41
C TRP A 379 -18.83 7.06 -5.98
N SER A 380 -19.00 7.70 -7.12
CA SER A 380 -20.31 7.76 -7.77
C SER A 380 -20.69 6.38 -8.30
N LYS A 381 -22.00 6.10 -8.28
CA LYS A 381 -22.58 4.98 -9.03
C LYS A 381 -22.32 5.16 -10.53
N PRO A 382 -22.31 4.06 -11.31
CA PRO A 382 -22.21 4.18 -12.76
C PRO A 382 -23.33 5.09 -13.30
N PRO A 383 -23.06 5.93 -14.32
CA PRO A 383 -24.07 6.81 -14.91
C PRO A 383 -25.27 6.06 -15.50
N LEU A 384 -25.06 4.82 -15.91
CA LEU A 384 -26.05 3.89 -16.42
C LEU A 384 -26.01 2.63 -15.57
N ASP A 385 -27.15 1.95 -15.39
CA ASP A 385 -27.17 0.66 -14.69
C ASP A 385 -26.35 -0.37 -15.48
N MET A 386 -25.39 -0.99 -14.81
CA MET A 386 -24.47 -1.95 -15.41
C MET A 386 -24.38 -3.22 -14.57
N ASN A 387 -24.39 -4.36 -15.25
CA ASN A 387 -24.13 -5.65 -14.65
C ASN A 387 -23.07 -6.41 -15.45
N LEU A 388 -22.09 -6.98 -14.76
CA LEU A 388 -21.03 -7.79 -15.36
C LEU A 388 -21.57 -9.04 -16.07
N ARG A 389 -22.81 -9.45 -15.77
CA ARG A 389 -23.46 -10.66 -16.29
C ARG A 389 -24.43 -10.37 -17.44
N ASP A 390 -24.54 -9.12 -17.86
CA ASP A 390 -25.35 -8.69 -18.99
C ASP A 390 -24.48 -8.50 -20.25
N GLY A 391 -25.14 -8.40 -21.41
CA GLY A 391 -24.49 -8.15 -22.69
C GLY A 391 -24.04 -9.40 -23.44
N ILE A 392 -23.38 -9.18 -24.58
CA ILE A 392 -22.87 -10.27 -25.43
C ILE A 392 -21.70 -10.98 -24.73
N ASN A 393 -20.88 -10.22 -24.00
CA ASN A 393 -19.72 -10.72 -23.27
C ASN A 393 -20.00 -10.85 -21.77
N ALA A 394 -21.19 -11.32 -21.40
CA ALA A 394 -21.56 -11.61 -20.01
C ALA A 394 -20.49 -12.48 -19.32
N ILE A 395 -20.05 -12.03 -18.14
CA ILE A 395 -18.98 -12.65 -17.37
C ILE A 395 -19.58 -13.66 -16.38
N ASP A 396 -19.18 -14.92 -16.47
CA ASP A 396 -19.42 -15.87 -15.38
C ASP A 396 -18.44 -15.58 -14.24
N LEU A 397 -18.96 -15.09 -13.12
CA LEU A 397 -18.17 -14.76 -11.93
C LEU A 397 -17.86 -15.98 -11.06
N ALA A 398 -18.56 -17.11 -11.25
CA ALA A 398 -18.39 -18.28 -10.39
C ALA A 398 -16.94 -18.82 -10.37
N PRO A 399 -16.21 -18.90 -11.51
CA PRO A 399 -14.79 -19.28 -11.51
C PRO A 399 -13.90 -18.33 -10.69
N LEU A 400 -14.09 -17.01 -10.82
CA LEU A 400 -13.31 -16.00 -10.08
C LEU A 400 -13.55 -16.10 -8.58
N ILE A 401 -14.83 -16.26 -8.21
CA ILE A 401 -15.23 -16.39 -6.81
C ILE A 401 -14.64 -17.67 -6.24
N LEU A 402 -14.78 -18.80 -6.94
CA LEU A 402 -14.26 -20.10 -6.52
C LEU A 402 -12.75 -20.08 -6.34
N GLU A 403 -11.99 -19.54 -7.30
CA GLU A 403 -10.54 -19.41 -7.20
C GLU A 403 -10.15 -18.60 -5.95
N ALA A 404 -10.79 -17.44 -5.76
CA ALA A 404 -10.52 -16.61 -4.60
C ALA A 404 -10.95 -17.26 -3.28
N THR A 405 -12.05 -18.03 -3.25
CA THR A 405 -12.45 -18.80 -2.06
C THR A 405 -11.43 -19.89 -1.73
N LEU A 406 -10.96 -20.64 -2.73
CA LEU A 406 -9.96 -21.69 -2.52
C LEU A 406 -8.63 -21.11 -2.02
N ASP A 407 -8.29 -19.89 -2.44
CA ASP A 407 -7.10 -19.18 -1.98
C ASP A 407 -7.21 -18.69 -0.52
N LEU A 408 -8.43 -18.46 -0.01
CA LEU A 408 -8.64 -18.09 1.39
C LEU A 408 -8.44 -19.28 2.36
N ASP A 409 -8.68 -20.51 1.91
CA ASP A 409 -8.67 -21.68 2.79
C ASP A 409 -7.27 -22.29 2.94
N THR A 410 -6.63 -22.02 4.08
CA THR A 410 -5.43 -22.75 4.52
C THR A 410 -5.38 -22.95 6.05
N GLY A 411 -6.40 -23.56 6.66
CA GLY A 411 -6.23 -24.23 7.97
C GLY A 411 -5.57 -23.49 9.15
N SER A 412 -5.91 -22.23 9.43
CA SER A 412 -5.43 -21.53 10.64
C SER A 412 -6.46 -20.56 11.23
N THR A 413 -7.44 -21.09 11.97
CA THR A 413 -8.05 -20.33 13.08
C THR A 413 -7.12 -20.54 14.29
N VAL A 414 -6.23 -19.58 14.55
CA VAL A 414 -5.58 -19.49 15.85
C VAL A 414 -6.62 -18.89 16.79
N TYR A 415 -7.21 -19.73 17.64
CA TYR A 415 -7.94 -19.25 18.80
C TYR A 415 -6.92 -18.59 19.73
N PHE A 416 -7.13 -17.31 20.06
CA PHE A 416 -6.48 -16.73 21.23
C PHE A 416 -6.99 -17.46 22.46
N ALA A 417 -6.10 -18.21 23.10
CA ALA A 417 -6.32 -18.68 24.45
C ALA A 417 -6.14 -17.48 25.38
N ASP A 418 -7.25 -16.90 25.86
CA ASP A 418 -7.40 -16.54 27.27
C ASP A 418 -8.87 -16.18 27.55
N ASP A 419 -9.61 -17.13 28.12
CA ASP A 419 -10.66 -16.79 29.09
C ASP A 419 -10.68 -17.89 30.16
N SER A 420 -9.89 -17.66 31.21
CA SER A 420 -9.81 -18.52 32.38
C SER A 420 -10.95 -18.19 33.35
N ASN A 421 -12.19 -18.45 32.94
CA ASN A 421 -13.30 -18.74 33.86
C ASN A 421 -14.58 -19.09 33.10
N THR A 422 -14.73 -20.37 32.73
CA THR A 422 -16.04 -21.02 32.72
C THR A 422 -15.84 -22.53 32.72
N THR A 423 -16.15 -23.15 33.85
CA THR A 423 -16.25 -24.59 34.02
C THR A 423 -17.29 -25.13 33.02
N PRO A 424 -17.01 -26.16 32.20
CA PRO A 424 -18.03 -26.70 31.31
C PRO A 424 -19.03 -27.52 32.12
N ALA A 425 -20.28 -27.04 32.16
CA ALA A 425 -21.41 -27.85 32.55
C ALA A 425 -21.62 -28.97 31.51
N SER A 426 -21.86 -30.15 32.05
CA SER A 426 -22.14 -31.40 31.36
C SER A 426 -23.27 -31.33 30.34
N GLY A 427 -23.06 -31.97 29.19
CA GLY A 427 -24.07 -32.73 28.46
C GLY A 427 -25.06 -31.93 27.61
N ASP A 428 -24.80 -31.85 26.31
CA ASP A 428 -25.74 -32.36 25.30
C ASP A 428 -25.05 -32.46 23.93
N ALA A 429 -25.32 -33.57 23.25
CA ALA A 429 -24.68 -33.97 22.00
C ALA A 429 -25.15 -33.11 20.82
N VAL A 430 -24.21 -32.47 20.12
CA VAL A 430 -24.42 -31.90 18.79
C VAL A 430 -23.83 -32.86 17.74
N PRO A 431 -24.53 -33.17 16.62
CA PRO A 431 -24.13 -34.23 15.71
C PRO A 431 -22.81 -33.94 15.02
N GLY A 432 -21.93 -34.96 15.00
CA GLY A 432 -20.62 -34.90 14.37
C GLY A 432 -20.68 -34.49 12.90
N ARG A 433 -19.93 -33.44 12.56
CA ARG A 433 -19.68 -33.04 11.18
C ARG A 433 -18.84 -34.15 10.54
N ALA A 434 -19.45 -34.89 9.62
CA ALA A 434 -18.79 -35.94 8.87
C ALA A 434 -17.57 -35.37 8.15
N VAL A 435 -16.40 -35.89 8.46
CA VAL A 435 -15.17 -35.70 7.68
C VAL A 435 -15.35 -36.49 6.38
N PRO A 436 -15.39 -35.87 5.19
CA PRO A 436 -15.33 -36.62 3.95
C PRO A 436 -13.94 -37.25 3.87
N GLY A 437 -13.89 -38.58 3.79
CA GLY A 437 -12.66 -39.33 3.67
C GLY A 437 -11.82 -38.88 2.48
N LYS A 438 -10.49 -39.01 2.64
CA LYS A 438 -9.47 -38.87 1.58
C LYS A 438 -9.95 -39.51 0.28
N ALA A 439 -10.39 -38.67 -0.67
CA ALA A 439 -10.46 -39.07 -2.07
C ALA A 439 -9.02 -39.08 -2.62
N PRO A 440 -8.66 -40.07 -3.45
CA PRO A 440 -7.34 -40.12 -4.09
C PRO A 440 -7.16 -38.89 -4.98
N HIS A 441 -5.92 -38.43 -5.13
CA HIS A 441 -5.51 -37.39 -6.09
C HIS A 441 -5.97 -37.76 -7.51
N GLY A 442 -7.20 -37.43 -7.85
CA GLY A 442 -7.66 -37.25 -9.21
C GLY A 442 -7.15 -35.90 -9.67
N GLN A 443 -6.33 -35.89 -10.71
CA GLN A 443 -6.05 -34.69 -11.48
C GLN A 443 -7.41 -34.07 -11.86
N LEU A 444 -7.77 -32.95 -11.24
CA LEU A 444 -8.81 -32.07 -11.77
C LEU A 444 -8.24 -31.40 -13.02
N THR A 445 -8.24 -32.15 -14.11
CA THR A 445 -8.07 -31.63 -15.47
C THR A 445 -9.33 -30.89 -15.86
N SER A 446 -9.45 -29.64 -15.41
CA SER A 446 -10.10 -28.53 -16.11
C SER A 446 -10.14 -27.34 -15.15
N GLN A 447 -9.03 -26.61 -15.03
CA GLN A 447 -9.16 -25.18 -14.75
C GLN A 447 -10.09 -24.63 -15.85
N PRO A 448 -11.19 -23.92 -15.54
CA PRO A 448 -11.85 -23.11 -16.55
C PRO A 448 -10.76 -22.26 -17.22
N ASP A 449 -10.68 -22.31 -18.55
CA ASP A 449 -9.55 -21.76 -19.30
C ASP A 449 -9.37 -20.29 -18.91
N ALA A 450 -8.41 -20.01 -18.02
CA ALA A 450 -8.23 -18.68 -17.43
C ALA A 450 -8.05 -17.62 -18.52
N ARG A 451 -7.54 -18.04 -19.69
CA ARG A 451 -7.45 -17.21 -20.90
C ARG A 451 -8.82 -16.85 -21.45
N HIS A 452 -9.75 -17.81 -21.53
CA HIS A 452 -11.11 -17.56 -21.99
C HIS A 452 -11.84 -16.55 -21.11
N LEU A 453 -11.73 -16.68 -19.78
CA LEU A 453 -12.31 -15.72 -18.85
C LEU A 453 -11.69 -14.31 -19.00
N GLN A 454 -10.37 -14.22 -19.16
CA GLN A 454 -9.70 -12.94 -19.43
C GLN A 454 -10.17 -12.32 -20.76
N GLU A 455 -10.40 -13.14 -21.78
CA GLU A 455 -10.96 -12.70 -23.07
C GLU A 455 -12.39 -12.19 -22.95
N LEU A 456 -13.24 -12.85 -22.16
CA LEU A 456 -14.60 -12.39 -21.86
C LEU A 456 -14.60 -11.06 -21.11
N ILE A 457 -13.80 -10.94 -20.04
CA ILE A 457 -13.69 -9.68 -19.27
C ILE A 457 -13.21 -8.54 -20.17
N ARG A 458 -12.20 -8.80 -21.01
CA ARG A 458 -11.73 -7.82 -22.00
C ARG A 458 -12.84 -7.49 -23.02
N GLY A 459 -13.57 -8.50 -23.50
CA GLY A 459 -14.70 -8.32 -24.41
C GLY A 459 -15.78 -7.42 -23.83
N TRP A 460 -16.15 -7.65 -22.56
CA TRP A 460 -17.09 -6.83 -21.80
C TRP A 460 -16.60 -5.38 -21.68
N GLY A 461 -15.31 -5.17 -21.37
CA GLY A 461 -14.71 -3.83 -21.33
C GLY A 461 -14.70 -3.10 -22.68
N VAL A 462 -14.64 -3.82 -23.80
CA VAL A 462 -14.74 -3.26 -25.17
C VAL A 462 -16.19 -3.00 -25.57
N GLU A 463 -17.12 -3.84 -25.10
CA GLU A 463 -18.56 -3.67 -25.30
C GLU A 463 -19.04 -2.38 -24.63
N HIS A 464 -18.68 -2.18 -23.37
CA HIS A 464 -19.07 -1.05 -22.52
C HIS A 464 -18.03 0.08 -22.47
N ALA A 465 -17.20 0.22 -23.51
CA ALA A 465 -16.06 1.13 -23.47
C ALA A 465 -16.47 2.58 -23.12
N TYR A 466 -17.55 3.08 -23.73
CA TYR A 466 -17.99 4.47 -23.53
C TYR A 466 -18.56 4.71 -22.13
N GLU A 467 -19.32 3.75 -21.59
CA GLU A 467 -19.84 3.78 -20.22
C GLU A 467 -18.72 3.70 -19.18
N LEU A 468 -17.59 3.10 -19.55
CA LEU A 468 -16.37 3.05 -18.72
C LEU A 468 -15.47 4.28 -18.91
N GLY A 469 -15.84 5.27 -19.73
CA GLY A 469 -14.99 6.42 -20.02
C GLY A 469 -13.73 6.08 -20.85
N LEU A 470 -13.80 4.98 -21.60
CA LEU A 470 -12.80 4.54 -22.57
C LEU A 470 -13.31 4.79 -24.00
N ASP A 471 -12.42 4.70 -24.97
CA ASP A 471 -12.77 4.97 -26.37
C ASP A 471 -12.64 3.73 -27.25
N LYS A 472 -13.77 3.20 -27.73
CA LYS A 472 -13.79 2.02 -28.62
C LYS A 472 -13.07 2.26 -29.95
N ALA A 473 -12.97 3.51 -30.40
CA ALA A 473 -12.31 3.87 -31.65
C ALA A 473 -10.79 4.04 -31.51
N ALA A 474 -10.27 4.12 -30.27
CA ALA A 474 -8.86 4.39 -30.02
C ALA A 474 -8.13 3.19 -29.41
N GLY A 475 -6.95 2.87 -29.94
CA GLY A 475 -6.00 1.96 -29.29
C GLY A 475 -6.58 0.60 -28.86
N LYS A 476 -5.92 -0.05 -27.90
CA LYS A 476 -6.35 -1.32 -27.32
C LYS A 476 -6.76 -1.13 -25.87
N ILE A 477 -7.93 -1.67 -25.50
CA ILE A 477 -8.36 -1.79 -24.11
C ILE A 477 -7.72 -3.04 -23.50
N GLU A 478 -6.92 -2.83 -22.45
CA GLU A 478 -6.24 -3.86 -21.67
C GLU A 478 -7.03 -4.13 -20.38
N MET A 479 -7.25 -5.41 -20.06
CA MET A 479 -7.63 -5.84 -18.71
C MET A 479 -6.35 -5.93 -17.87
N VAL A 480 -6.17 -4.99 -16.95
CA VAL A 480 -4.97 -4.85 -16.11
C VAL A 480 -4.99 -5.84 -14.97
N SER A 481 -6.15 -5.98 -14.32
CA SER A 481 -6.38 -6.96 -13.27
C SER A 481 -7.88 -7.25 -13.15
N ALA A 482 -8.21 -8.44 -12.65
CA ALA A 482 -9.54 -8.84 -12.23
C ALA A 482 -9.37 -9.70 -10.99
N ARG A 483 -10.09 -9.36 -9.90
CA ARG A 483 -9.95 -10.04 -8.61
C ARG A 483 -11.22 -9.99 -7.80
N VAL A 484 -11.40 -11.01 -6.98
CA VAL A 484 -12.37 -11.02 -5.90
C VAL A 484 -11.61 -10.82 -4.60
N VAL A 485 -12.06 -9.88 -3.77
CA VAL A 485 -11.48 -9.64 -2.45
C VAL A 485 -12.54 -9.82 -1.38
N TYR A 486 -12.15 -10.38 -0.24
CA TYR A 486 -13.04 -10.68 0.89
C TYR A 486 -12.71 -9.78 2.06
N LEU A 487 -13.49 -8.72 2.21
CA LEU A 487 -13.29 -7.72 3.23
C LEU A 487 -14.12 -8.06 4.47
N TRP A 488 -13.55 -7.92 5.66
CA TRP A 488 -14.27 -8.14 6.92
C TRP A 488 -14.96 -6.85 7.38
N ALA A 489 -16.26 -6.92 7.58
CA ALA A 489 -17.04 -5.80 8.09
C ALA A 489 -17.11 -5.78 9.62
N SER A 490 -17.67 -4.70 10.18
CA SER A 490 -17.82 -4.50 11.63
C SER A 490 -18.64 -5.59 12.32
N ASP A 491 -19.54 -6.24 11.59
CA ASP A 491 -20.40 -7.34 12.05
C ASP A 491 -19.69 -8.71 12.00
N GLY A 492 -18.42 -8.75 11.60
CA GLY A 492 -17.65 -9.98 11.44
C GLY A 492 -18.06 -10.81 10.22
N GLN A 493 -18.87 -10.29 9.30
CA GLN A 493 -19.23 -10.98 8.06
C GLN A 493 -18.31 -10.55 6.91
N PRO A 494 -17.93 -11.50 6.02
CA PRO A 494 -17.21 -11.16 4.81
C PRO A 494 -18.14 -10.45 3.82
N ARG A 495 -17.67 -9.34 3.26
CA ARG A 495 -18.31 -8.58 2.17
C ARG A 495 -17.44 -8.68 0.93
N PRO A 496 -17.64 -9.72 0.09
CA PRO A 496 -16.85 -9.90 -1.10
C PRO A 496 -17.23 -8.88 -2.17
N ILE A 497 -16.22 -8.33 -2.83
CA ILE A 497 -16.38 -7.46 -4.01
C ILE A 497 -15.55 -8.03 -5.18
N VAL A 498 -16.01 -7.73 -6.39
CA VAL A 498 -15.28 -7.99 -7.64
C VAL A 498 -14.71 -6.67 -8.11
N ALA A 499 -13.37 -6.57 -8.18
CA ALA A 499 -12.66 -5.41 -8.69
C ALA A 499 -11.99 -5.75 -10.02
N ILE A 500 -12.33 -5.01 -11.08
CA ILE A 500 -11.77 -5.17 -12.43
C ILE A 500 -11.17 -3.85 -12.88
N GLN A 501 -9.97 -3.89 -13.43
CA GLN A 501 -9.24 -2.71 -13.87
C GLN A 501 -9.01 -2.76 -15.37
N PHE A 502 -9.43 -1.71 -16.06
CA PHE A 502 -9.18 -1.49 -17.48
C PHE A 502 -8.24 -0.31 -17.68
N ALA A 503 -7.35 -0.41 -18.65
CA ALA A 503 -6.53 0.70 -19.10
C ALA A 503 -6.44 0.74 -20.62
N GLN A 504 -6.27 1.93 -21.16
CA GLN A 504 -6.14 2.16 -22.60
C GLN A 504 -5.04 3.19 -22.83
N ARG A 505 -3.97 2.78 -23.51
CA ARG A 505 -2.91 3.69 -23.96
C ARG A 505 -3.41 4.48 -25.17
N ARG A 506 -3.19 5.79 -25.17
CA ARG A 506 -3.62 6.70 -26.24
C ARG A 506 -2.41 7.29 -26.96
N ASP A 507 -1.83 6.47 -27.83
CA ASP A 507 -0.67 6.81 -28.65
C ASP A 507 -0.89 8.06 -29.52
N ASP A 508 -2.14 8.36 -29.88
CA ASP A 508 -2.56 9.55 -30.62
C ASP A 508 -2.45 10.86 -29.81
N LEU A 509 -2.39 10.76 -28.48
CA LEU A 509 -2.27 11.91 -27.57
C LEU A 509 -0.84 12.12 -27.05
N GLU A 510 0.04 11.15 -27.28
CA GLU A 510 1.46 11.19 -26.91
C GLU A 510 2.29 12.08 -27.84
N ASP A 511 3.60 12.15 -27.62
CA ASP A 511 4.53 12.88 -28.48
C ASP A 511 4.47 12.36 -29.94
N GLN A 512 4.08 13.25 -30.86
CA GLN A 512 3.97 12.96 -32.29
C GLN A 512 5.21 13.36 -33.09
N ARG A 513 6.29 13.83 -32.45
CA ARG A 513 7.54 14.16 -33.12
C ARG A 513 8.13 12.94 -33.84
N THR A 514 8.82 13.20 -34.95
CA THR A 514 9.55 12.22 -35.74
C THR A 514 11.05 12.42 -35.58
N ASP A 515 11.81 11.34 -35.73
CA ASP A 515 13.27 11.39 -35.83
C ASP A 515 13.74 12.00 -37.17
N ASP A 516 15.06 12.13 -37.34
CA ASP A 516 15.69 12.68 -38.55
C ASP A 516 15.39 11.84 -39.82
N ALA A 517 14.95 10.59 -39.67
CA ALA A 517 14.54 9.71 -40.75
C ALA A 517 13.03 9.82 -41.07
N GLY A 518 12.30 10.69 -40.36
CA GLY A 518 10.85 10.87 -40.51
C GLY A 518 10.01 9.75 -39.85
N ALA A 519 10.63 8.87 -39.06
CA ALA A 519 9.93 7.84 -38.32
C ALA A 519 9.48 8.39 -36.95
N GLN A 520 8.28 8.02 -36.51
CA GLN A 520 7.79 8.45 -35.20
C GLN A 520 8.67 7.88 -34.08
N ILE A 521 8.91 8.68 -33.03
CA ILE A 521 9.66 8.26 -31.86
C ILE A 521 9.06 6.96 -31.28
N PRO A 522 9.89 5.93 -30.99
CA PRO A 522 9.42 4.65 -30.46
C PRO A 522 8.53 4.77 -29.20
N PRO A 523 7.52 3.92 -29.01
CA PRO A 523 6.60 4.00 -27.87
C PRO A 523 7.23 3.92 -26.47
N ASN A 524 8.43 3.35 -26.33
CA ASN A 524 9.16 3.29 -25.07
C ASN A 524 9.92 4.59 -24.74
N GLN A 525 10.02 5.52 -25.69
CA GLN A 525 10.67 6.83 -25.56
C GLN A 525 9.63 7.97 -25.50
N ARG A 526 8.33 7.65 -25.51
CA ARG A 526 7.24 8.60 -25.33
C ARG A 526 6.67 8.48 -23.93
N ALA A 527 6.36 9.62 -23.30
CA ALA A 527 5.61 9.64 -22.05
C ALA A 527 4.22 9.03 -22.29
N ALA A 528 3.92 7.93 -21.60
CA ALA A 528 2.68 7.20 -21.82
C ALA A 528 1.48 8.00 -21.31
N ILE A 529 0.45 8.14 -22.13
CA ILE A 529 -0.83 8.76 -21.72
C ILE A 529 -1.91 7.69 -21.76
N ARG A 530 -2.62 7.54 -20.63
CA ARG A 530 -3.60 6.46 -20.45
C ARG A 530 -4.93 6.96 -19.93
N ALA A 531 -5.99 6.39 -20.48
CA ALA A 531 -7.28 6.32 -19.82
C ALA A 531 -7.33 5.03 -19.00
N GLY A 532 -8.12 5.02 -17.93
CA GLY A 532 -8.31 3.82 -17.14
C GLY A 532 -9.50 3.89 -16.21
N THR A 533 -10.07 2.73 -15.90
CA THR A 533 -11.28 2.62 -15.10
C THR A 533 -11.20 1.41 -14.20
N THR A 534 -11.43 1.64 -12.90
CA THR A 534 -11.66 0.56 -11.93
C THR A 534 -13.16 0.37 -11.77
N VAL A 535 -13.63 -0.83 -12.06
CA VAL A 535 -15.01 -1.28 -11.89
C VAL A 535 -15.08 -2.06 -10.58
N ILE A 536 -15.97 -1.65 -9.69
CA ILE A 536 -16.23 -2.35 -8.43
C ILE A 536 -17.67 -2.84 -8.46
N ALA A 537 -17.82 -4.16 -8.42
CA ALA A 537 -19.11 -4.83 -8.49
C ALA A 537 -19.32 -5.76 -7.29
N ARG A 538 -20.58 -6.03 -6.99
CA ARG A 538 -21.00 -7.09 -6.09
C ARG A 538 -20.78 -8.46 -6.72
N VAL A 539 -20.80 -9.51 -5.90
CA VAL A 539 -20.70 -10.91 -6.36
C VAL A 539 -21.85 -11.37 -7.25
N ASP A 540 -22.98 -10.66 -7.25
CA ASP A 540 -24.09 -10.89 -8.19
C ASP A 540 -23.87 -10.25 -9.56
N GLY A 541 -22.79 -9.48 -9.73
CA GLY A 541 -22.40 -8.79 -10.95
C GLY A 541 -22.85 -7.33 -11.03
N GLN A 542 -23.68 -6.84 -10.10
CA GLN A 542 -24.12 -5.46 -10.12
C GLN A 542 -22.94 -4.51 -9.88
N VAL A 543 -22.70 -3.58 -10.80
CA VAL A 543 -21.65 -2.57 -10.65
C VAL A 543 -22.13 -1.51 -9.66
N GLU A 544 -21.39 -1.31 -8.58
CA GLU A 544 -21.70 -0.32 -7.55
C GLU A 544 -20.94 0.98 -7.76
N PHE A 545 -19.68 0.90 -8.16
CA PHE A 545 -18.82 2.07 -8.32
C PHE A 545 -17.97 1.98 -9.59
N LEU A 546 -17.77 3.15 -10.22
CA LEU A 546 -16.78 3.35 -11.26
C LEU A 546 -15.79 4.41 -10.83
N VAL A 547 -14.50 4.08 -10.91
CA VAL A 547 -13.40 5.03 -10.68
C VAL A 547 -12.71 5.30 -12.01
N THR A 548 -13.22 6.29 -12.74
CA THR A 548 -12.83 6.59 -14.11
C THR A 548 -11.77 7.68 -14.19
N LYS A 549 -10.78 7.49 -15.06
CA LYS A 549 -9.81 8.50 -15.50
C LYS A 549 -9.86 8.57 -17.03
N PRO A 550 -10.89 9.23 -17.61
CA PRO A 550 -11.11 9.25 -19.05
C PRO A 550 -10.06 10.09 -19.78
N LEU A 551 -10.10 10.01 -21.10
CA LEU A 551 -9.38 10.87 -22.04
C LEU A 551 -10.34 11.30 -23.16
N PRO A 552 -10.04 12.38 -23.93
CA PRO A 552 -10.89 12.83 -25.02
C PRO A 552 -11.10 11.73 -26.04
N LEU A 553 -12.31 11.63 -26.58
CA LEU A 553 -12.64 10.71 -27.66
C LEU A 553 -11.82 11.05 -28.91
N SER A 554 -11.34 10.02 -29.59
CA SER A 554 -10.60 10.13 -30.86
C SER A 554 -11.52 10.42 -32.04
N ASP A 555 -12.76 9.92 -32.01
CA ASP A 555 -13.72 10.06 -33.10
C ASP A 555 -15.16 10.24 -32.56
N HIS A 556 -15.63 11.48 -32.56
CA HIS A 556 -16.99 11.83 -32.14
C HIS A 556 -18.08 11.29 -33.06
N THR A 557 -17.76 10.96 -34.33
CA THR A 557 -18.76 10.45 -35.28
C THR A 557 -19.29 9.06 -34.90
N LYS A 558 -18.52 8.31 -34.11
CA LYS A 558 -18.94 7.00 -33.59
C LYS A 558 -20.10 7.08 -32.61
N LEU A 559 -20.35 8.26 -32.03
CA LEU A 559 -21.45 8.46 -31.09
C LEU A 559 -22.82 8.48 -31.77
N ASP A 560 -22.89 8.76 -33.08
CA ASP A 560 -24.16 8.90 -33.78
C ASP A 560 -24.95 7.59 -33.92
N ALA A 561 -24.25 6.45 -33.79
CA ALA A 561 -24.86 5.12 -33.80
C ALA A 561 -25.30 4.62 -32.41
N LEU A 562 -25.02 5.37 -31.34
CA LEU A 562 -25.31 4.97 -29.96
C LEU A 562 -26.70 5.46 -29.50
N SER A 563 -27.22 4.83 -28.44
CA SER A 563 -28.44 5.33 -27.78
C SER A 563 -28.20 6.71 -27.16
N GLY A 564 -29.28 7.47 -26.94
CA GLY A 564 -29.20 8.82 -26.36
C GLY A 564 -28.50 8.86 -25.00
N ASP A 565 -28.75 7.87 -24.15
CA ASP A 565 -28.18 7.78 -22.80
C ASP A 565 -26.67 7.48 -22.83
N ILE A 566 -26.24 6.51 -23.65
CA ILE A 566 -24.81 6.19 -23.81
C ILE A 566 -24.08 7.36 -24.47
N LYS A 567 -24.69 8.01 -25.46
CA LYS A 567 -24.13 9.21 -26.10
C LYS A 567 -23.92 10.34 -25.10
N GLY A 568 -24.90 10.61 -24.23
CA GLY A 568 -24.79 11.60 -23.17
C GLY A 568 -23.63 11.28 -22.21
N CYS A 569 -23.58 10.04 -21.72
CA CYS A 569 -22.51 9.55 -20.85
C CYS A 569 -21.11 9.70 -21.49
N ALA A 570 -20.97 9.32 -22.77
CA ALA A 570 -19.70 9.44 -23.49
C ALA A 570 -19.23 10.89 -23.65
N LEU A 571 -20.15 11.83 -23.89
CA LEU A 571 -19.83 13.26 -24.01
C LEU A 571 -19.40 13.88 -22.68
N ASP A 572 -20.00 13.44 -21.57
CA ASP A 572 -19.57 13.88 -20.23
C ASP A 572 -18.14 13.41 -19.91
N PHE A 573 -17.82 12.16 -20.26
CA PHE A 573 -16.46 11.64 -20.12
C PHE A 573 -15.47 12.30 -21.09
N ASP A 574 -15.88 12.65 -22.31
CA ASP A 574 -15.05 13.40 -23.27
C ASP A 574 -14.65 14.78 -22.70
N LYS A 575 -15.61 15.48 -22.09
CA LYS A 575 -15.37 16.76 -21.43
C LYS A 575 -14.42 16.62 -20.24
N ALA A 576 -14.67 15.64 -19.36
CA ALA A 576 -13.80 15.37 -18.21
C ALA A 576 -12.39 14.94 -18.65
N GLY A 577 -12.28 14.14 -19.70
CA GLY A 577 -11.03 13.68 -20.30
C GLY A 577 -10.23 14.83 -20.92
N THR A 578 -10.91 15.80 -21.54
CA THR A 578 -10.28 17.02 -22.10
C THR A 578 -9.64 17.86 -21.02
N GLU A 579 -10.34 18.08 -19.92
CA GLU A 579 -9.80 18.80 -18.78
C GLU A 579 -8.61 18.06 -18.15
N ARG A 580 -8.73 16.75 -17.96
CA ARG A 580 -7.65 15.92 -17.43
C ARG A 580 -6.42 15.93 -18.32
N LEU A 581 -6.58 15.81 -19.65
CA LEU A 581 -5.46 15.85 -20.59
C LEU A 581 -4.70 17.18 -20.51
N ARG A 582 -5.42 18.29 -20.29
CA ARG A 582 -4.80 19.60 -20.05
C ARG A 582 -3.94 19.58 -18.79
N THR A 583 -4.46 19.11 -17.66
CA THR A 583 -3.70 19.00 -16.40
C THR A 583 -2.46 18.12 -16.54
N ILE A 584 -2.55 17.00 -17.26
CA ILE A 584 -1.40 16.13 -17.52
C ILE A 584 -0.33 16.89 -18.31
N ARG A 585 -0.72 17.62 -19.36
CA ARG A 585 0.22 18.39 -20.19
C ARG A 585 0.86 19.54 -19.42
N ASP A 586 0.09 20.24 -18.59
CA ASP A 586 0.59 21.31 -17.74
C ASP A 586 1.66 20.76 -16.78
N TRP A 587 1.38 19.65 -16.09
CA TRP A 587 2.35 18.97 -15.23
C TRP A 587 3.59 18.48 -15.98
N MET A 588 3.42 17.85 -17.14
CA MET A 588 4.55 17.42 -17.95
C MET A 588 5.43 18.62 -18.34
N GLY A 589 4.82 19.77 -18.67
CA GLY A 589 5.54 21.02 -18.92
C GLY A 589 6.34 21.50 -17.71
N ASP A 590 5.71 21.53 -16.53
CA ASP A 590 6.39 21.92 -15.28
C ASP A 590 7.60 21.01 -14.98
N VAL A 591 7.46 19.70 -15.19
CA VAL A 591 8.56 18.73 -15.01
C VAL A 591 9.70 18.99 -15.99
N GLU A 592 9.41 19.36 -17.23
CA GLU A 592 10.46 19.73 -18.19
C GLU A 592 11.18 21.02 -17.81
N ASP A 593 10.46 22.02 -17.33
CA ASP A 593 11.05 23.30 -16.90
C ASP A 593 11.94 23.13 -15.66
N MET A 594 11.64 22.15 -14.81
CA MET A 594 12.40 21.84 -13.60
C MET A 594 13.62 20.93 -13.84
N ASP A 595 13.66 20.18 -14.94
CA ASP A 595 14.79 19.27 -15.23
C ASP A 595 15.94 19.99 -15.94
N ALA A 596 17.05 20.16 -15.22
CA ALA A 596 18.26 20.78 -15.74
C ALA A 596 18.83 20.07 -16.98
N LEU A 597 18.52 18.79 -17.20
CA LEU A 597 18.95 18.01 -18.35
C LEU A 597 18.07 18.19 -19.59
N SER A 598 16.89 18.80 -19.47
CA SER A 598 15.97 18.97 -20.60
C SER A 598 16.52 19.90 -21.68
N ALA A 599 17.40 20.83 -21.33
CA ALA A 599 18.12 21.66 -22.31
C ALA A 599 19.13 20.87 -23.18
N TRP A 600 19.50 19.66 -22.75
CA TRP A 600 20.59 18.88 -23.34
C TRP A 600 20.14 17.52 -23.90
N THR A 601 18.87 17.15 -23.71
CA THR A 601 18.35 15.83 -24.06
C THR A 601 17.04 15.92 -24.84
N VAL A 602 16.83 15.00 -25.78
CA VAL A 602 15.60 14.91 -26.59
C VAL A 602 14.52 14.08 -25.89
N GLU A 603 14.94 13.17 -25.02
CA GLU A 603 14.05 12.37 -24.19
C GLU A 603 13.23 13.28 -23.24
N PRO A 604 11.94 13.01 -22.99
CA PRO A 604 11.16 13.72 -21.98
C PRO A 604 11.71 13.53 -20.56
N ALA A 605 11.79 14.58 -19.73
CA ALA A 605 12.15 14.53 -18.31
C ALA A 605 11.22 13.63 -17.51
N THR A 606 9.97 13.49 -17.92
CA THR A 606 9.01 12.57 -17.29
C THR A 606 9.46 11.11 -17.34
N LEU A 607 10.21 10.69 -18.36
CA LEU A 607 10.81 9.35 -18.43
C LEU A 607 12.06 9.22 -17.54
N ARG A 608 12.69 10.35 -17.23
CA ARG A 608 13.83 10.44 -16.32
C ARG A 608 13.41 10.52 -14.85
N LEU A 609 12.18 10.96 -14.56
CA LEU A 609 11.60 10.95 -13.22
C LEU A 609 11.25 9.51 -12.82
N SER A 610 12.21 8.81 -12.20
CA SER A 610 12.07 7.41 -11.79
C SER A 610 12.40 7.23 -10.31
N PHE A 611 11.81 6.21 -9.67
CA PHE A 611 12.10 5.86 -8.27
C PHE A 611 13.60 5.68 -8.01
N ALA A 612 14.31 4.98 -8.91
CA ALA A 612 15.75 4.80 -8.80
C ALA A 612 16.50 6.13 -8.76
N ARG A 613 16.08 7.15 -9.52
CA ARG A 613 16.67 8.49 -9.48
C ARG A 613 16.24 9.31 -8.26
N LEU A 614 14.96 9.23 -7.87
CA LEU A 614 14.47 9.83 -6.62
C LEU A 614 15.26 9.31 -5.42
N HIS A 615 15.71 8.06 -5.46
CA HIS A 615 16.48 7.45 -4.38
C HIS A 615 18.01 7.52 -4.57
N ALA A 616 18.51 7.77 -5.79
CA ALA A 616 19.94 7.92 -6.07
C ALA A 616 20.48 9.34 -5.81
N GLY A 617 19.61 10.36 -5.79
CA GLY A 617 19.98 11.77 -5.84
C GLY A 617 20.64 12.41 -4.60
N GLN A 618 21.02 11.65 -3.57
CA GLN A 618 21.66 12.22 -2.37
C GLN A 618 23.19 12.07 -2.29
N ASP A 619 23.81 11.37 -3.25
CA ASP A 619 25.26 11.31 -3.38
C ASP A 619 25.73 12.26 -4.50
N GLY A 620 25.80 13.56 -4.20
CA GLY A 620 26.09 14.57 -5.23
C GLY A 620 26.33 16.01 -4.76
N ALA A 621 27.12 16.21 -3.70
CA ALA A 621 27.99 17.39 -3.50
C ALA A 621 29.05 17.08 -2.43
#